data_AF-A0A3S0RZW6-F1
#
_entry.id   AF-A0A3S0RZW6-F1
#
_cell.length_a   1.000
_cell.length_b   1.000
_cell.length_c   1.000
_cell.angle_alpha   90.00
_cell.angle_beta   90.00
_cell.angle_gamma   90.00
#
_symmetry.space_group_name_H-M   'P 1'
#
loop_
_entity.id
_entity.type
_entity.pdbx_description
1 polymer ?
#
loop_
_entity_poly.entity_id
_entity_poly.type
_entity_poly.pdbx_seq_one_letter_code
_entity_poly.pdbx_strand_id
1 'polypeptide(L)'
;MLIECYGPSARSPVDVAAVAAHVDVTPATVRRWLHPPDGPPSRTPARVPPDRFRQLQRAPDAAEEEQERRYLYALRAIDMIAHGETIPPWRNQGYLDEHTVAVIAVNAKPWQQVVFTKANHRAMTAIHRRGKLVSTVVVPNRFHAIAVTNFVMVRQQEWRVYPAENQLDIGRTQVWMADAPAVDLDALAAKVAGVAAAVVRSH
;
A
#
# COMPACT_ATOMS: atom_id res chain seq x y z
N MET A 1 7.70 2.21 13.98
CA MET A 1 6.84 1.26 13.23
C MET A 1 5.75 0.65 14.10
N LEU A 2 6.04 -0.23 15.07
CA LEU A 2 4.98 -0.96 15.80
C LEU A 2 3.98 -0.09 16.56
N ILE A 3 4.47 0.93 17.30
CA ILE A 3 3.61 1.91 18.00
C ILE A 3 2.66 2.59 17.00
N GLU A 4 3.18 2.99 15.84
CA GLU A 4 2.41 3.69 14.81
C GLU A 4 1.33 2.80 14.20
N CYS A 5 1.68 1.53 13.92
CA CYS A 5 0.81 0.57 13.24
C CYS A 5 -0.26 -0.05 14.13
N TYR A 6 0.00 -0.23 15.42
CA TYR A 6 -0.90 -0.95 16.33
C TYR A 6 -1.45 -0.10 17.48
N GLY A 7 -0.90 1.11 17.66
CA GLY A 7 -1.29 2.01 18.75
C GLY A 7 -0.93 1.46 20.13
N PRO A 8 -1.24 2.22 21.20
CA PRO A 8 -1.03 1.79 22.57
C PRO A 8 -2.14 0.86 23.07
N SER A 9 -1.83 0.09 24.11
CA SER A 9 -2.82 -0.59 24.96
C SER A 9 -2.82 0.04 26.36
N ALA A 10 -3.78 -0.35 27.22
CA ALA A 10 -3.91 0.20 28.57
C ALA A 10 -2.64 0.06 29.46
N ARG A 11 -1.71 -0.83 29.12
CA ARG A 11 -0.52 -1.15 29.93
C ARG A 11 0.81 -1.04 29.17
N SER A 12 0.78 -0.66 27.89
CA SER A 12 1.97 -0.65 27.04
C SER A 12 1.82 0.36 25.89
N PRO A 13 2.89 1.06 25.49
CA PRO A 13 2.87 1.99 24.35
C PRO A 13 2.58 1.29 23.00
N VAL A 14 2.66 -0.05 22.98
CA VAL A 14 2.23 -0.90 21.86
C VAL A 14 1.13 -1.85 22.32
N ASP A 15 0.09 -2.05 21.50
CA ASP A 15 -0.86 -3.15 21.64
C ASP A 15 -0.19 -4.47 21.25
N VAL A 16 0.41 -5.10 22.26
CA VAL A 16 1.12 -6.38 22.14
C VAL A 16 0.18 -7.49 21.68
N ALA A 17 -1.10 -7.47 22.07
CA ALA A 17 -2.05 -8.52 21.71
C ALA A 17 -2.40 -8.43 20.22
N ALA A 18 -2.62 -7.22 19.70
CA ALA A 18 -2.87 -6.99 18.28
C ALA A 18 -1.66 -7.40 17.41
N VAL A 19 -0.44 -7.05 17.82
CA VAL A 19 0.79 -7.47 17.13
C VAL A 19 0.92 -8.99 17.12
N ALA A 20 0.71 -9.63 18.28
CA ALA A 20 0.82 -11.08 18.44
C ALA A 20 -0.17 -11.85 17.55
N ALA A 21 -1.41 -11.38 17.49
CA ALA A 21 -2.44 -11.95 16.63
C ALA A 21 -2.11 -11.79 15.14
N HIS A 22 -1.54 -10.65 14.73
CA HIS A 22 -1.22 -10.40 13.33
C HIS A 22 -0.09 -11.29 12.80
N VAL A 23 0.93 -11.53 13.60
CA VAL A 23 2.11 -12.35 13.20
C VAL A 23 2.05 -13.78 13.72
N ASP A 24 0.92 -14.23 14.27
CA ASP A 24 0.74 -15.58 14.80
C ASP A 24 1.85 -16.02 15.77
N VAL A 25 2.03 -15.23 16.84
CA VAL A 25 2.93 -15.55 17.96
C VAL A 25 2.26 -15.23 19.29
N THR A 26 2.89 -15.61 20.41
CA THR A 26 2.37 -15.24 21.72
C THR A 26 2.69 -13.78 22.08
N PRO A 27 1.85 -13.11 22.90
CA PRO A 27 2.17 -11.79 23.45
C PRO A 27 3.50 -11.74 24.23
N ALA A 28 3.94 -12.85 24.83
CA ALA A 28 5.22 -12.92 25.51
C ALA A 28 6.40 -12.78 24.52
N THR A 29 6.31 -13.41 23.35
CA THR A 29 7.29 -13.28 22.27
C THR A 29 7.41 -11.83 21.80
N VAL A 30 6.29 -11.14 21.59
CA VAL A 30 6.29 -9.72 21.19
C VAL A 30 6.91 -8.83 22.27
N ARG A 31 6.60 -9.04 23.55
CA ARG A 31 7.24 -8.28 24.64
C ARG A 31 8.76 -8.47 24.67
N ARG A 32 9.23 -9.67 24.35
CA ARG A 32 10.67 -9.97 24.22
C ARG A 32 11.34 -9.20 23.08
N TRP A 33 10.61 -8.85 22.02
CA TRP A 33 11.11 -7.97 20.95
C TRP A 33 11.17 -6.49 21.35
N LEU A 34 10.31 -6.07 22.28
CA LEU A 34 10.17 -4.67 22.71
C LEU A 34 11.05 -4.29 23.90
N HIS A 35 11.71 -5.26 24.55
CA HIS A 35 12.56 -4.96 25.70
C HIS A 35 13.78 -4.13 25.29
N PRO A 36 14.12 -3.06 26.04
CA PRO A 36 15.34 -2.30 25.80
C PRO A 36 16.59 -3.15 26.12
N PRO A 37 17.71 -2.91 25.41
CA PRO A 37 18.97 -3.64 25.63
C PRO A 37 19.53 -3.48 27.05
N ASP A 38 19.20 -2.39 27.74
CA ASP A 38 19.71 -2.07 29.09
C ASP A 38 18.85 -2.66 30.24
N GLY A 39 18.03 -3.67 29.95
CA GLY A 39 17.23 -4.38 30.95
C GLY A 39 18.04 -5.38 31.80
N PRO A 40 17.48 -5.86 32.93
CA PRO A 40 18.14 -6.89 33.74
C PRO A 40 18.47 -8.15 32.91
N PRO A 41 19.58 -8.86 33.20
CA PRO A 41 20.18 -9.88 32.34
C PRO A 41 19.30 -11.09 32.02
N SER A 42 18.22 -11.33 32.77
CA SER A 42 17.23 -12.38 32.51
C SER A 42 16.21 -12.04 31.40
N ARG A 43 16.26 -10.82 30.85
CA ARG A 43 15.31 -10.29 29.85
C ARG A 43 16.02 -9.68 28.65
N THR A 44 16.92 -10.45 28.04
CA THR A 44 17.61 -10.03 26.80
C THR A 44 16.60 -9.78 25.67
N PRO A 45 16.71 -8.66 24.94
CA PRO A 45 15.89 -8.46 23.73
C PRO A 45 16.12 -9.59 22.75
N ALA A 46 15.03 -10.16 22.25
CA ALA A 46 15.11 -10.97 21.04
C ALA A 46 15.07 -10.05 19.84
N ARG A 47 16.03 -10.23 18.94
CA ARG A 47 15.89 -9.71 17.58
C ARG A 47 14.60 -10.28 16.99
N VAL A 48 13.77 -9.42 16.40
CA VAL A 48 12.62 -9.87 15.61
C VAL A 48 13.17 -10.75 14.48
N PRO A 49 12.77 -12.02 14.37
CA PRO A 49 13.22 -12.86 13.26
C PRO A 49 12.86 -12.18 11.92
N PRO A 50 13.74 -12.22 10.89
CA PRO A 50 13.50 -11.53 9.62
C PRO A 50 12.13 -11.85 9.00
N ASP A 51 11.68 -13.10 9.09
CA ASP A 51 10.37 -13.50 8.54
C ASP A 51 9.20 -12.88 9.30
N ARG A 52 9.31 -12.73 10.62
CA ARG A 52 8.30 -12.03 11.43
C ARG A 52 8.31 -10.53 11.16
N PHE A 53 9.47 -9.96 10.89
CA PHE A 53 9.57 -8.57 10.47
C PHE A 53 8.87 -8.35 9.11
N ARG A 54 9.09 -9.24 8.13
CA ARG A 54 8.38 -9.20 6.84
C ARG A 54 6.86 -9.34 7.00
N GLN A 55 6.39 -10.21 7.90
CA GLN A 55 4.96 -10.34 8.19
C GLN A 55 4.37 -9.04 8.73
N LEU A 56 5.08 -8.31 9.60
CA LEU A 56 4.62 -7.00 10.11
C LEU A 56 4.56 -5.91 9.03
N GLN A 57 5.30 -6.07 7.94
CA GLN A 57 5.36 -5.14 6.81
C GLN A 57 4.33 -5.45 5.71
N ARG A 58 3.85 -6.69 5.64
CA ARG A 58 2.98 -7.18 4.57
C ARG A 58 1.53 -7.25 5.01
N ALA A 59 0.62 -7.09 4.05
CA ALA A 59 -0.76 -7.48 4.30
C ALA A 59 -0.85 -9.02 4.43
N PRO A 60 -1.94 -9.56 4.98
CA PRO A 60 -2.20 -10.99 4.94
C PRO A 60 -2.13 -11.54 3.51
N ASP A 61 -1.67 -12.79 3.33
CA ASP A 61 -1.41 -13.37 2.01
C ASP A 61 -2.61 -13.25 1.05
N ALA A 62 -3.82 -13.51 1.53
CA ALA A 62 -5.06 -13.34 0.74
C ALA A 62 -5.26 -11.91 0.20
N ALA A 63 -4.80 -10.89 0.93
CA ALA A 63 -4.85 -9.51 0.47
C ALA A 63 -3.77 -9.22 -0.58
N GLU A 64 -2.58 -9.81 -0.47
CA GLU A 64 -1.53 -9.69 -1.49
C GLU A 64 -1.93 -10.41 -2.79
N GLU A 65 -2.45 -11.63 -2.68
CA GLU A 65 -2.98 -12.40 -3.82
C GLU A 65 -4.09 -11.63 -4.55
N GLU A 66 -4.99 -10.98 -3.80
CA GLU A 66 -6.04 -10.15 -4.40
C GLU A 66 -5.46 -8.92 -5.13
N GLN A 67 -4.42 -8.29 -4.58
CA GLN A 67 -3.75 -7.17 -5.25
C GLN A 67 -3.03 -7.62 -6.52
N GLU A 68 -2.38 -8.78 -6.49
CA GLU A 68 -1.74 -9.38 -7.67
C GLU A 68 -2.78 -9.72 -8.74
N ARG A 69 -3.88 -10.37 -8.38
CA ARG A 69 -4.97 -10.70 -9.29
C ARG A 69 -5.55 -9.44 -9.95
N ARG A 70 -5.77 -8.37 -9.17
CA ARG A 70 -6.21 -7.06 -9.70
C ARG A 70 -5.21 -6.45 -10.66
N TYR A 71 -3.91 -6.56 -10.35
CA TYR A 71 -2.84 -6.05 -11.20
C TYR A 71 -2.79 -6.80 -12.54
N LEU A 72 -2.79 -8.13 -12.52
CA LEU A 72 -2.79 -8.95 -13.73
C LEU A 72 -4.03 -8.70 -14.60
N TYR A 73 -5.20 -8.57 -13.96
CA TYR A 73 -6.42 -8.19 -14.66
C TYR A 73 -6.31 -6.80 -15.30
N ALA A 74 -5.71 -5.83 -14.61
CA ALA A 74 -5.50 -4.49 -15.15
C ALA A 74 -4.56 -4.51 -16.38
N LEU A 75 -3.48 -5.28 -16.36
CA LEU A 75 -2.60 -5.42 -17.52
C LEU A 75 -3.35 -5.98 -18.72
N ARG A 76 -4.14 -7.05 -18.52
CA ARG A 76 -4.97 -7.64 -19.58
C ARG A 76 -6.00 -6.65 -20.11
N ALA A 77 -6.64 -5.87 -19.23
CA ALA A 77 -7.61 -4.87 -19.64
C ALA A 77 -6.98 -3.73 -20.45
N ILE A 78 -5.77 -3.29 -20.08
CA ILE A 78 -5.02 -2.29 -20.85
C ILE A 78 -4.74 -2.80 -22.27
N ASP A 79 -4.30 -4.06 -22.39
CA ASP A 79 -4.04 -4.70 -23.68
C ASP A 79 -5.30 -4.81 -24.54
N MET A 80 -6.41 -5.27 -23.97
CA MET A 80 -7.71 -5.31 -24.66
C MET A 80 -8.13 -3.92 -25.18
N ILE A 81 -8.00 -2.88 -24.36
CA ILE A 81 -8.36 -1.51 -24.75
C ILE A 81 -7.48 -1.02 -25.91
N ALA A 82 -6.18 -1.34 -25.90
CA ALA A 82 -5.27 -0.99 -26.98
C ALA A 82 -5.67 -1.62 -28.32
N HIS A 83 -6.29 -2.81 -28.29
CA HIS A 83 -6.86 -3.51 -29.45
C HIS A 83 -8.31 -3.11 -29.75
N GLY A 84 -8.84 -2.07 -29.10
CA GLY A 84 -10.21 -1.59 -29.32
C GLY A 84 -11.30 -2.42 -28.64
N GLU A 85 -10.93 -3.42 -27.82
CA GLU A 85 -11.85 -4.25 -27.08
C GLU A 85 -12.28 -3.59 -25.77
N THR A 86 -13.59 -3.49 -25.56
CA THR A 86 -14.16 -2.92 -24.33
C THR A 86 -15.41 -3.67 -23.91
N ILE A 87 -15.47 -4.13 -22.65
CA ILE A 87 -16.66 -4.80 -22.13
C ILE A 87 -17.65 -3.79 -21.50
N PRO A 88 -18.97 -4.00 -21.61
CA PRO A 88 -19.99 -3.06 -21.12
C PRO A 88 -19.82 -2.61 -19.66
N PRO A 89 -19.43 -3.47 -18.70
CA PRO A 89 -19.22 -3.04 -17.32
C PRO A 89 -18.19 -1.92 -17.15
N TRP A 90 -17.14 -1.89 -17.97
CA TRP A 90 -16.10 -0.85 -17.87
C TRP A 90 -16.64 0.54 -18.24
N ARG A 91 -17.49 0.61 -19.27
CA ARG A 91 -18.13 1.85 -19.69
C ARG A 91 -19.11 2.34 -18.63
N ASN A 92 -19.99 1.47 -18.17
CA ASN A 92 -21.04 1.83 -17.21
C ASN A 92 -20.48 2.30 -15.86
N GLN A 93 -19.29 1.82 -15.48
CA GLN A 93 -18.63 2.18 -14.23
C GLN A 93 -17.68 3.37 -14.38
N GLY A 94 -17.50 3.90 -15.60
CA GLY A 94 -16.54 4.96 -15.91
C GLY A 94 -15.11 4.54 -15.62
N TYR A 95 -14.76 3.29 -15.94
CA TYR A 95 -13.40 2.78 -15.77
C TYR A 95 -12.47 3.23 -16.88
N LEU A 96 -13.05 3.60 -18.04
CA LEU A 96 -12.33 4.10 -19.20
C LEU A 96 -12.03 5.60 -19.11
N ASP A 97 -12.61 6.30 -18.14
CA ASP A 97 -12.36 7.72 -17.89
C ASP A 97 -11.00 7.92 -17.23
N GLU A 98 -10.44 9.12 -17.35
CA GLU A 98 -9.19 9.49 -16.69
C GLU A 98 -9.27 9.32 -15.17
N HIS A 99 -8.18 8.82 -14.60
CA HIS A 99 -8.01 8.65 -13.17
C HIS A 99 -6.78 9.40 -12.69
N THR A 100 -6.82 9.91 -11.47
CA THR A 100 -5.67 10.49 -10.80
C THR A 100 -5.11 9.49 -9.81
N VAL A 101 -3.81 9.19 -9.93
CA VAL A 101 -3.04 8.50 -8.89
C VAL A 101 -2.33 9.57 -8.06
N ALA A 102 -2.37 9.43 -6.74
CA ALA A 102 -1.80 10.39 -5.81
C ALA A 102 -1.01 9.67 -4.72
N VAL A 103 0.13 10.24 -4.33
CA VAL A 103 0.78 9.93 -3.06
C VAL A 103 0.39 11.00 -2.06
N ILE A 104 -0.08 10.58 -0.89
CA ILE A 104 -0.40 11.47 0.23
C ILE A 104 0.45 11.14 1.45
N ALA A 105 0.86 12.17 2.19
CA ALA A 105 1.34 12.04 3.54
C ALA A 105 0.13 12.00 4.48
N VAL A 106 -0.08 10.88 5.17
CA VAL A 106 -1.26 10.63 6.00
C VAL A 106 -1.24 11.56 7.22
N ASN A 107 -2.35 12.22 7.51
CA ASN A 107 -2.43 13.18 8.62
C ASN A 107 -2.08 12.52 9.96
N ALA A 108 -1.23 13.21 10.75
CA ALA A 108 -0.80 12.79 12.08
C ALA A 108 -0.16 11.39 12.16
N LYS A 109 0.31 10.85 11.03
CA LYS A 109 0.95 9.54 10.93
C LYS A 109 2.25 9.65 10.15
N PRO A 110 3.29 8.87 10.49
CA PRO A 110 4.55 8.86 9.76
C PRO A 110 4.47 7.99 8.50
N TRP A 111 3.36 8.07 7.78
CA TRP A 111 3.05 7.22 6.64
C TRP A 111 2.82 8.02 5.38
N GLN A 112 3.19 7.41 4.27
CA GLN A 112 2.72 7.77 2.95
C GLN A 112 1.78 6.69 2.43
N GLN A 113 0.81 7.11 1.63
CA GLN A 113 -0.17 6.22 1.02
C GLN A 113 -0.30 6.56 -0.46
N VAL A 114 -0.34 5.54 -1.31
CA VAL A 114 -0.77 5.68 -2.71
C VAL A 114 -2.27 5.44 -2.77
N VAL A 115 -2.98 6.35 -3.42
CA VAL A 115 -4.41 6.26 -3.66
C VAL A 115 -4.69 6.61 -5.11
N PHE A 116 -5.81 6.14 -5.66
CA PHE A 116 -6.27 6.61 -6.94
C PHE A 116 -7.77 6.83 -6.94
N THR A 117 -8.22 7.71 -7.81
CA THR A 117 -9.61 8.11 -7.91
C THR A 117 -9.95 8.62 -9.31
N LYS A 118 -11.24 8.79 -9.60
CA LYS A 118 -11.66 9.49 -10.83
C LYS A 118 -11.18 10.93 -10.79
N ALA A 119 -10.77 11.48 -11.93
CA ALA A 119 -10.28 12.86 -12.03
C ALA A 119 -11.40 13.91 -11.89
N ASN A 120 -12.08 13.97 -10.73
CA ASN A 120 -13.12 14.94 -10.43
C ASN A 120 -12.93 15.62 -9.07
N HIS A 121 -13.50 16.81 -8.91
CA HIS A 121 -13.28 17.67 -7.75
C HIS A 121 -13.70 17.02 -6.41
N ARG A 122 -14.83 16.28 -6.40
CA ARG A 122 -15.32 15.59 -5.20
C ARG A 122 -14.35 14.52 -4.74
N ALA A 123 -13.83 13.74 -5.67
CA ALA A 123 -12.83 12.72 -5.42
C ALA A 123 -11.53 13.30 -4.84
N MET A 124 -11.03 14.40 -5.43
CA MET A 124 -9.82 15.08 -4.94
C MET A 124 -10.01 15.69 -3.55
N THR A 125 -11.19 16.25 -3.27
CA THR A 125 -11.52 16.77 -1.92
C THR A 125 -11.43 15.67 -0.86
N ALA A 126 -11.88 14.44 -1.18
CA ALA A 126 -11.77 13.29 -0.28
C ALA A 126 -10.32 12.90 0.00
N ILE A 127 -9.43 13.00 -1.00
CA ILE A 127 -7.99 12.75 -0.84
C ILE A 127 -7.38 13.79 0.10
N HIS A 128 -7.67 15.08 -0.10
CA HIS A 128 -7.13 16.16 0.75
C HIS A 128 -7.53 16.03 2.23
N ARG A 129 -8.70 15.46 2.53
CA ARG A 129 -9.12 15.21 3.92
C ARG A 129 -8.27 14.16 4.62
N ARG A 130 -7.68 13.22 3.87
CA ARG A 130 -6.88 12.11 4.41
C ARG A 130 -5.43 12.49 4.68
N GLY A 131 -4.90 13.45 3.94
CA GLY A 131 -3.49 13.77 4.00
C GLY A 131 -3.07 14.93 3.12
N LYS A 132 -1.84 15.38 3.33
CA LYS A 132 -1.19 16.36 2.45
C LYS A 132 -0.79 15.67 1.14
N LEU A 133 -1.15 16.26 0.02
CA LEU A 133 -0.74 15.80 -1.30
C LEU A 133 0.78 15.94 -1.46
N VAL A 134 1.45 14.84 -1.83
CA VAL A 134 2.90 14.81 -2.07
C VAL A 134 3.18 14.85 -3.56
N SER A 135 2.51 14.01 -4.34
CA SER A 135 2.61 13.97 -5.80
C SER A 135 1.33 13.41 -6.42
N THR A 136 1.11 13.72 -7.70
CA THR A 136 -0.02 13.21 -8.48
C THR A 136 0.36 12.98 -9.93
N VAL A 137 -0.28 12.01 -10.57
CA VAL A 137 -0.26 11.81 -12.02
C VAL A 137 -1.66 11.49 -12.52
N VAL A 138 -2.04 12.01 -13.68
CA VAL A 138 -3.27 11.62 -14.38
C VAL A 138 -2.93 10.49 -15.34
N VAL A 139 -3.74 9.45 -15.34
CA VAL A 139 -3.58 8.28 -16.20
C VAL A 139 -4.84 8.03 -17.02
N PRO A 140 -4.73 7.40 -18.21
CA PRO A 140 -5.84 7.33 -19.16
C PRO A 140 -7.09 6.66 -18.61
N ASN A 141 -6.92 5.63 -17.77
CA ASN A 141 -8.04 4.86 -17.26
C ASN A 141 -7.72 4.20 -15.90
N ARG A 142 -8.74 3.59 -15.29
CA ARG A 142 -8.64 2.91 -13.99
C ARG A 142 -7.58 1.81 -13.99
N PHE A 143 -7.43 1.07 -15.09
CA PHE A 143 -6.49 -0.04 -15.17
C PHE A 143 -5.04 0.45 -15.13
N HIS A 144 -4.75 1.57 -15.80
CA HIS A 144 -3.46 2.24 -15.65
C HIS A 144 -3.22 2.68 -14.20
N ALA A 145 -4.25 3.19 -13.51
CA ALA A 145 -4.12 3.60 -12.12
C ALA A 145 -3.79 2.41 -11.19
N ILE A 146 -4.42 1.26 -11.41
CA ILE A 146 -4.12 0.01 -10.69
C ILE A 146 -2.68 -0.43 -10.95
N ALA A 147 -2.24 -0.42 -12.22
CA ALA A 147 -0.88 -0.81 -12.59
C ALA A 147 0.16 0.11 -11.96
N VAL A 148 0.01 1.44 -12.07
CA VAL A 148 0.91 2.41 -11.43
C VAL A 148 0.96 2.20 -9.92
N THR A 149 -0.20 2.01 -9.28
CA THR A 149 -0.28 1.73 -7.85
C THR A 149 0.52 0.48 -7.46
N ASN A 150 0.42 -0.60 -8.24
CA ASN A 150 1.20 -1.81 -8.01
C ASN A 150 2.71 -1.54 -8.13
N PHE A 151 3.15 -0.81 -9.17
CA PHE A 151 4.55 -0.41 -9.33
C PHE A 151 5.08 0.41 -8.15
N VAL A 152 4.27 1.34 -7.60
CA VAL A 152 4.61 2.10 -6.39
C VAL A 152 4.84 1.13 -5.22
N MET A 153 3.92 0.20 -4.99
CA MET A 153 4.01 -0.73 -3.86
C MET A 153 5.20 -1.68 -3.98
N VAL A 154 5.52 -2.17 -5.19
CA VAL A 154 6.71 -2.99 -5.44
C VAL A 154 7.98 -2.21 -5.17
N ARG A 155 8.05 -0.94 -5.61
CA ARG A 155 9.21 -0.08 -5.35
C ARG A 155 9.41 0.18 -3.84
N GLN A 156 8.31 0.34 -3.10
CA GLN A 156 8.35 0.63 -1.67
C GLN A 156 8.33 -0.61 -0.78
N GLN A 157 8.54 -1.80 -1.34
CA GLN A 157 8.32 -3.08 -0.65
C GLN A 157 9.03 -3.20 0.70
N GLU A 158 10.22 -2.62 0.86
CA GLU A 158 10.99 -2.67 2.11
C GLU A 158 10.50 -1.69 3.18
N TRP A 159 9.74 -0.66 2.79
CA TRP A 159 9.14 0.34 3.70
C TRP A 159 7.65 0.12 3.92
N ARG A 160 7.05 -0.86 3.24
CA ARG A 160 5.63 -1.20 3.40
C ARG A 160 5.33 -1.48 4.87
N VAL A 161 4.15 -1.02 5.28
CA VAL A 161 3.58 -1.33 6.58
C VAL A 161 2.14 -1.72 6.41
N TYR A 162 1.64 -2.57 7.32
CA TYR A 162 0.24 -2.92 7.39
C TYR A 162 -0.34 -2.47 8.73
N PRO A 163 -0.85 -1.22 8.83
CA PRO A 163 -1.46 -0.72 10.05
C PRO A 163 -2.69 -1.53 10.45
N ALA A 164 -3.02 -1.55 11.73
CA ALA A 164 -4.29 -2.04 12.24
C ALA A 164 -5.45 -1.17 11.72
N GLU A 165 -6.64 -1.74 11.64
CA GLU A 165 -7.82 -1.09 11.05
C GLU A 165 -8.19 0.21 11.77
N ASN A 166 -8.14 0.20 13.10
CA ASN A 166 -8.39 1.38 13.93
C ASN A 166 -7.32 2.49 13.80
N GLN A 167 -6.18 2.20 13.15
CA GLN A 167 -5.16 3.21 12.87
C GLN A 167 -5.26 3.78 11.45
N LEU A 168 -5.89 3.04 10.53
CA LEU A 168 -6.16 3.47 9.17
C LEU A 168 -7.33 2.69 8.58
N ASP A 169 -8.48 3.35 8.46
CA ASP A 169 -9.72 2.70 8.04
C ASP A 169 -9.66 2.18 6.58
N ILE A 170 -8.97 2.88 5.68
CA ILE A 170 -9.02 2.61 4.24
C ILE A 170 -7.62 2.57 3.61
N GLY A 171 -7.42 1.57 2.75
CA GLY A 171 -6.23 1.46 1.90
C GLY A 171 -4.99 0.99 2.65
N ARG A 172 -5.16 0.20 3.71
CA ARG A 172 -4.08 -0.37 4.56
C ARG A 172 -3.01 -1.15 3.79
N THR A 173 -3.34 -1.69 2.62
CA THR A 173 -2.41 -2.45 1.77
C THR A 173 -1.50 -1.56 0.92
N GLN A 174 -1.76 -0.24 0.87
CA GLN A 174 -1.14 0.73 -0.03
C GLN A 174 -0.33 1.79 0.72
N VAL A 175 0.31 1.39 1.83
CA VAL A 175 0.95 2.29 2.79
C VAL A 175 2.40 1.90 3.03
N TRP A 176 3.26 2.89 3.23
CA TRP A 176 4.66 2.72 3.61
C TRP A 176 5.13 3.84 4.56
N MET A 177 6.27 3.63 5.21
CA MET A 177 6.88 4.63 6.11
C MET A 177 7.39 5.85 5.34
N ALA A 178 7.22 7.05 5.91
CA ALA A 178 7.56 8.31 5.24
C ALA A 178 9.07 8.55 4.99
N ASP A 179 9.95 7.74 5.60
CA ASP A 179 11.41 7.74 5.39
C ASP A 179 11.85 6.94 4.15
N ALA A 180 10.89 6.39 3.39
CA ALA A 180 11.17 5.73 2.13
C ALA A 180 11.67 6.69 1.04
N PRO A 181 12.42 6.19 0.04
CA PRO A 181 12.80 6.96 -1.13
C PRO A 181 11.58 7.60 -1.83
N ALA A 182 11.76 8.80 -2.38
CA ALA A 182 10.68 9.48 -3.09
C ALA A 182 10.16 8.65 -4.29
N VAL A 183 8.85 8.74 -4.51
CA VAL A 183 8.15 8.11 -5.64
C VAL A 183 8.00 9.12 -6.77
N ASP A 184 8.59 8.82 -7.91
CA ASP A 184 8.34 9.52 -9.17
C ASP A 184 7.15 8.87 -9.88
N LEU A 185 5.96 9.47 -9.73
CA LEU A 185 4.74 8.92 -10.31
C LEU A 185 4.71 9.02 -11.85
N ASP A 186 5.32 10.06 -12.42
CA ASP A 186 5.35 10.26 -13.87
C ASP A 186 6.23 9.21 -14.54
N ALA A 187 7.41 8.93 -13.96
CA ALA A 187 8.27 7.86 -14.45
C ALA A 187 7.61 6.47 -14.36
N LEU A 188 6.85 6.20 -13.29
CA LEU A 188 6.11 4.94 -13.15
C LEU A 188 4.93 4.84 -14.12
N ALA A 189 4.22 5.94 -14.37
CA ALA A 189 3.15 5.99 -15.37
C ALA A 189 3.68 5.76 -16.78
N ALA A 190 4.81 6.37 -17.13
CA ALA A 190 5.50 6.14 -18.40
C ALA A 190 5.94 4.67 -18.56
N LYS A 191 6.43 4.04 -17.48
CA LYS A 191 6.78 2.62 -17.49
C LYS A 191 5.57 1.72 -17.77
N VAL A 192 4.41 2.01 -17.16
CA VAL A 192 3.16 1.27 -17.45
C VAL A 192 2.76 1.41 -18.91
N ALA A 193 2.83 2.62 -19.47
CA ALA A 193 2.55 2.85 -20.89
C ALA A 193 3.52 2.07 -21.80
N GLY A 194 4.80 2.00 -21.44
CA GLY A 194 5.81 1.20 -22.14
C GLY A 194 5.54 -0.31 -22.10
N VAL A 195 5.14 -0.84 -20.94
CA VAL A 195 4.75 -2.26 -20.79
C VAL A 195 3.53 -2.56 -21.67
N ALA A 196 2.51 -1.71 -21.64
CA ALA A 196 1.35 -1.85 -22.52
C ALA A 196 1.74 -1.90 -24.00
N ALA A 197 2.60 -0.99 -24.45
CA ALA A 197 3.07 -0.94 -25.82
C ALA A 197 3.95 -2.15 -26.23
N ALA A 198 4.56 -2.86 -25.29
CA ALA A 198 5.35 -4.06 -25.55
C ALA A 198 4.47 -5.32 -25.68
N VAL A 199 3.42 -5.41 -24.87
CA VAL A 199 2.42 -6.50 -24.97
C VAL A 199 1.73 -6.45 -26.33
N VAL A 200 1.30 -5.27 -26.78
CA VAL A 200 0.66 -5.07 -28.10
C VAL A 200 1.55 -5.49 -29.27
N ARG A 201 2.88 -5.32 -29.16
CA ARG A 201 3.83 -5.64 -30.24
C ARG A 201 4.21 -7.12 -30.33
N SER A 202 3.81 -7.93 -29.35
CA SER A 202 4.22 -9.33 -29.24
C SER A 202 3.20 -10.32 -29.81
N HIS A 203 2.14 -9.81 -30.45
CA HIS A 203 1.04 -10.55 -31.09
C HIS A 203 0.85 -10.05 -32.52
#